data_AF-A0A2D6E6W2-F1
#
_entry.id   AF-A0A2D6E6W2-F1
#
_cell.length_a   1.000
_cell.length_b   1.000
_cell.length_c   1.000
_cell.angle_alpha   90.00
_cell.angle_beta   90.00
_cell.angle_gamma   90.00
#
_symmetry.space_group_name_H-M   'P 1'
#
loop_
_entity.id
_entity.type
_entity.pdbx_description
1 polymer ?
#
loop_
_entity_poly.entity_id
_entity_poly.type
_entity_poly.pdbx_seq_one_letter_code
_entity_poly.pdbx_strand_id
1 'polypeptide(L)'
;MSKKAPEKVSEVNLKLVFADVLKGYTMMKAPFFGEKDIYIKHLNIFDDVKTDSMYNTFLEKAKSKKLPTEEDQKKYLDKEDIWKEKDDQEIVKLELYADNLRSTKSKLFLKTQIDNLRKQIEENDVKVFELKQEREKYMGFTAERYAAKRSNELYIRLAVYKDKSFETLAINEEEFDELSDVQLSEIVGCYNKATEYVTIKNLKKISLLPFFCNYFYLCDDNPQVFYGKPVIDLTFFQAEMFAFGRYFKALVQDAKASPPDDIRNDPDKLVDFYEARKNADEVLDKIEERSKHEGGASSLVGATKEDLEALGYTTGGPNTIDLAKVAAKKGGTLSMEDFIEIHE
;
A
#
# COMPACT_ATOMS: atom_id res chain seq x y z
N MET A 1 -6.13 -21.10 6.98
CA MET A 1 -6.22 -20.40 5.68
C MET A 1 -4.94 -20.63 4.90
N SER A 2 -5.04 -20.81 3.58
CA SER A 2 -4.05 -21.43 2.70
C SER A 2 -2.74 -20.62 2.57
N LYS A 3 -1.61 -21.34 2.55
CA LYS A 3 -0.26 -20.84 2.21
C LYS A 3 -0.16 -20.53 0.72
N LYS A 4 -0.69 -19.38 0.28
CA LYS A 4 -0.49 -18.91 -1.09
C LYS A 4 0.12 -17.52 -1.03
N ALA A 5 1.23 -17.31 -1.73
CA ALA A 5 1.71 -15.96 -2.03
C ALA A 5 0.54 -15.16 -2.63
N PRO A 6 0.39 -13.86 -2.30
CA PRO A 6 -0.72 -13.06 -2.78
C PRO A 6 -0.76 -13.10 -4.31
N GLU A 7 -1.83 -13.69 -4.84
CA GLU A 7 -2.03 -13.86 -6.28
C GLU A 7 -2.09 -12.46 -6.92
N LYS A 8 -1.35 -12.25 -8.01
CA LYS A 8 -1.33 -10.94 -8.69
C LYS A 8 -2.77 -10.60 -9.11
N VAL A 9 -3.30 -9.50 -8.59
CA VAL A 9 -4.67 -9.05 -8.86
C VAL A 9 -4.85 -8.83 -10.36
N SER A 10 -5.90 -9.41 -10.94
CA SER A 10 -6.21 -9.28 -12.37
C SER A 10 -6.73 -7.88 -12.72
N GLU A 11 -6.55 -7.45 -13.98
CA GLU A 11 -7.11 -6.18 -14.46
C GLU A 11 -8.64 -6.12 -14.30
N VAL A 12 -9.33 -7.25 -14.45
CA VAL A 12 -10.79 -7.34 -14.26
C VAL A 12 -11.17 -6.99 -12.83
N ASN A 13 -10.43 -7.53 -11.84
CA ASN A 13 -10.66 -7.20 -10.43
C ASN A 13 -10.39 -5.70 -10.15
N LEU A 14 -9.36 -5.12 -10.77
CA LEU A 14 -9.08 -3.68 -10.64
C LEU A 14 -10.19 -2.81 -11.24
N LYS A 15 -10.78 -3.21 -12.38
CA LYS A 15 -11.95 -2.52 -12.96
C LYS A 15 -13.19 -2.61 -12.06
N LEU A 16 -13.42 -3.76 -11.44
CA LEU A 16 -14.52 -3.93 -10.47
C LEU A 16 -14.31 -3.02 -9.24
N VAL A 17 -13.11 -3.01 -8.67
CA VAL A 17 -12.76 -2.10 -7.56
C VAL A 17 -12.96 -0.65 -7.97
N PHE A 18 -12.50 -0.24 -9.17
CA PHE A 18 -12.73 1.12 -9.65
C PHE A 18 -14.22 1.48 -9.73
N ALA A 19 -15.05 0.58 -10.26
CA ALA A 19 -16.49 0.77 -10.31
C ALA A 19 -17.13 0.89 -8.91
N ASP A 20 -16.69 0.09 -7.96
CA ASP A 20 -17.16 0.16 -6.56
C ASP A 20 -16.77 1.49 -5.90
N VAL A 21 -15.53 1.94 -6.09
CA VAL A 21 -15.06 3.23 -5.56
C VAL A 21 -15.84 4.40 -6.15
N LEU A 22 -16.13 4.38 -7.46
CA LEU A 22 -16.97 5.40 -8.09
C LEU A 22 -18.37 5.46 -7.47
N LYS A 23 -18.98 4.29 -7.23
CA LYS A 23 -20.31 4.19 -6.60
C LYS A 23 -20.30 4.53 -5.11
N GLY A 24 -19.17 4.39 -4.43
CA GLY A 24 -19.04 4.53 -2.98
C GLY A 24 -19.58 3.32 -2.20
N TYR A 25 -19.71 2.17 -2.86
CA TYR A 25 -20.09 0.92 -2.21
C TYR A 25 -19.57 -0.30 -2.95
N THR A 26 -19.46 -1.42 -2.23
CA THR A 26 -19.22 -2.75 -2.78
C THR A 26 -20.46 -3.61 -2.60
N MET A 27 -20.81 -4.37 -3.64
CA MET A 27 -21.93 -5.30 -3.56
C MET A 27 -21.46 -6.64 -3.00
N MET A 28 -22.21 -7.18 -2.05
CA MET A 28 -21.96 -8.46 -1.40
C MET A 28 -23.19 -9.36 -1.52
N LYS A 29 -22.93 -10.64 -1.72
CA LYS A 29 -23.92 -11.71 -1.50
C LYS A 29 -23.50 -12.48 -0.27
N ALA A 30 -24.38 -12.57 0.73
CA ALA A 30 -24.16 -13.43 1.88
C ALA A 30 -25.37 -14.35 2.05
N PRO A 31 -25.17 -15.68 2.14
CA PRO A 31 -26.27 -16.63 2.34
C PRO A 31 -27.15 -16.29 3.54
N PHE A 32 -26.53 -15.72 4.59
CA PHE A 32 -27.22 -15.18 5.76
C PHE A 32 -28.39 -14.23 5.43
N PHE A 33 -28.24 -13.36 4.43
CA PHE A 33 -29.29 -12.42 4.00
C PHE A 33 -30.22 -12.99 2.91
N GLY A 34 -30.08 -14.27 2.58
CA GLY A 34 -30.70 -14.93 1.44
C GLY A 34 -30.04 -14.55 0.11
N GLU A 35 -30.71 -14.81 -1.02
CA GLU A 35 -30.22 -14.43 -2.36
C GLU A 35 -30.31 -12.92 -2.65
N LYS A 36 -30.49 -12.09 -1.62
CA LYS A 36 -30.62 -10.64 -1.75
C LYS A 36 -29.24 -9.99 -1.88
N ASP A 37 -29.15 -8.98 -2.74
CA ASP A 37 -27.96 -8.15 -2.83
C ASP A 37 -27.87 -7.22 -1.61
N ILE A 38 -26.70 -7.18 -1.00
CA ILE A 38 -26.37 -6.32 0.14
C ILE A 38 -25.27 -5.34 -0.27
N TYR A 39 -25.34 -4.13 0.25
CA TYR A 39 -24.43 -3.05 -0.12
C TYR A 39 -23.54 -2.69 1.06
N ILE A 40 -22.24 -2.83 0.86
CA ILE A 40 -21.21 -2.38 1.78
C ILE A 40 -20.89 -0.93 1.45
N LYS A 41 -21.38 0.00 2.27
CA LYS A 41 -21.03 1.42 2.17
C LYS A 41 -19.52 1.58 2.38
N HIS A 42 -18.86 2.31 1.47
CA HIS A 42 -17.51 2.77 1.71
C HIS A 42 -17.57 3.98 2.64
N LEU A 43 -16.92 3.89 3.79
CA LEU A 43 -17.06 4.89 4.84
C LEU A 43 -16.41 6.23 4.48
N ASN A 44 -16.98 7.30 5.02
CA ASN A 44 -16.40 8.64 5.00
C ASN A 44 -15.99 9.06 6.42
N ILE A 45 -15.45 10.28 6.53
CA ILE A 45 -14.92 10.80 7.81
C ILE A 45 -15.97 10.83 8.94
N PHE A 46 -17.25 10.98 8.63
CA PHE A 46 -18.33 11.02 9.64
C PHE A 46 -18.69 9.64 10.15
N ASP A 47 -18.45 8.60 9.35
CA ASP A 47 -18.68 7.22 9.74
C ASP A 47 -17.55 6.74 10.68
N ASP A 48 -16.29 7.09 10.39
CA ASP A 48 -15.11 6.70 11.19
C ASP A 48 -15.15 7.25 12.63
N VAL A 49 -15.56 8.52 12.80
CA VAL A 49 -15.68 9.12 14.15
C VAL A 49 -16.64 8.34 15.04
N LYS A 50 -17.67 7.70 14.46
CA LYS A 50 -18.63 6.91 15.24
C LYS A 50 -18.01 5.59 15.70
N THR A 51 -17.22 4.93 14.85
CA THR A 51 -16.66 3.59 15.12
C THR A 51 -15.48 3.64 16.10
N ASP A 52 -14.63 4.67 16.04
CA ASP A 52 -13.45 4.80 16.90
C ASP A 52 -13.78 4.89 18.40
N SER A 53 -14.92 5.47 18.75
CA SER A 53 -15.36 5.60 20.14
C SER A 53 -15.67 4.26 20.82
N MET A 54 -15.85 3.18 20.04
CA MET A 54 -16.46 1.93 20.52
C MET A 54 -15.45 0.93 21.09
N TYR A 55 -14.19 0.96 20.62
CA TYR A 55 -13.16 0.03 21.07
C TYR A 55 -12.93 0.10 22.59
N ASN A 56 -12.76 1.31 23.11
CA ASN A 56 -12.54 1.53 24.54
C ASN A 56 -13.71 1.01 25.38
N THR A 57 -14.94 1.18 24.89
CA THR A 57 -16.14 0.67 25.57
C THR A 57 -16.13 -0.86 25.66
N PHE A 58 -15.79 -1.55 24.57
CA PHE A 58 -15.69 -3.01 24.58
C PHE A 58 -14.52 -3.53 25.42
N LEU A 59 -13.40 -2.81 25.43
CA LEU A 59 -12.22 -3.15 26.23
C LEU A 59 -12.56 -3.10 27.73
N GLU A 60 -13.18 -2.02 28.20
CA GLU A 60 -13.58 -1.89 29.59
C GLU A 60 -14.63 -2.94 30.00
N LYS A 61 -15.58 -3.25 29.10
CA LYS A 61 -16.54 -4.36 29.30
C LYS A 61 -15.87 -5.73 29.37
N ALA A 62 -14.79 -5.96 28.62
CA ALA A 62 -14.04 -7.22 28.67
C ALA A 62 -13.27 -7.34 29.98
N LYS A 63 -12.61 -6.26 30.40
CA LYS A 63 -11.91 -6.18 31.69
C LYS A 63 -12.86 -6.37 32.87
N SER A 64 -14.05 -5.77 32.83
CA SER A 64 -15.07 -5.95 33.88
C SER A 64 -15.56 -7.40 33.99
N LYS A 65 -15.49 -8.16 32.87
CA LYS A 65 -15.77 -9.60 32.82
C LYS A 65 -14.56 -10.47 33.16
N LYS A 66 -13.45 -9.88 33.59
CA LYS A 66 -12.19 -10.54 33.98
C LYS A 66 -11.52 -11.33 32.84
N LEU A 67 -11.71 -10.91 31.59
CA LEU A 67 -10.85 -11.39 30.52
C LEU A 67 -9.41 -10.92 30.78
N PRO A 68 -8.40 -11.78 30.61
CA PRO A 68 -7.01 -11.37 30.77
C PRO A 68 -6.64 -10.36 29.68
N THR A 69 -5.83 -9.38 30.05
CA THR A 69 -5.25 -8.44 29.07
C THR A 69 -4.12 -9.11 28.30
N GLU A 70 -3.68 -8.50 27.20
CA GLU A 70 -2.46 -8.92 26.52
C GLU A 70 -1.25 -8.85 27.45
N GLU A 71 -1.19 -7.84 28.31
CA GLU A 71 -0.11 -7.71 29.30
C GLU A 71 -0.14 -8.86 30.32
N ASP A 72 -1.31 -9.24 30.80
CA ASP A 72 -1.47 -10.39 31.72
C ASP A 72 -1.04 -11.70 31.05
N GLN A 73 -1.43 -11.90 29.79
CA GLN A 73 -1.02 -13.09 29.04
C GLN A 73 0.47 -13.11 28.77
N LYS A 74 1.09 -11.97 28.41
CA LYS A 74 2.55 -11.89 28.24
C LYS A 74 3.29 -12.30 29.51
N LYS A 75 2.85 -11.80 30.68
CA LYS A 75 3.45 -12.18 31.98
C LYS A 75 3.33 -13.68 32.26
N TYR A 76 2.18 -14.28 31.90
CA TYR A 76 1.98 -15.72 32.04
C TYR A 76 2.88 -16.52 31.08
N LEU A 77 2.94 -16.14 29.80
CA LEU A 77 3.74 -16.83 28.78
C LEU A 77 5.24 -16.75 29.07
N ASP A 78 5.72 -15.61 29.57
CA ASP A 78 7.11 -15.42 29.97
C ASP A 78 7.46 -16.31 31.18
N LYS A 79 6.56 -16.38 32.18
CA LYS A 79 6.73 -17.25 33.35
C LYS A 79 6.80 -18.74 32.98
N GLU A 80 5.99 -19.18 32.02
CA GLU A 80 5.92 -20.58 31.58
C GLU A 80 6.98 -20.93 30.51
N ASP A 81 7.88 -20.00 30.16
CA ASP A 81 8.94 -20.19 29.16
C ASP A 81 8.41 -20.47 27.72
N ILE A 82 7.16 -20.10 27.44
CA ILE A 82 6.46 -20.41 26.17
C ILE A 82 6.74 -19.33 25.11
N TRP A 83 6.68 -18.06 25.52
CA TRP A 83 6.93 -16.91 24.65
C TRP A 83 7.53 -15.79 25.48
N LYS A 84 8.69 -15.28 25.08
CA LYS A 84 9.47 -14.32 25.84
C LYS A 84 9.49 -12.96 25.19
N GLU A 85 9.88 -11.96 25.97
CA GLU A 85 10.10 -10.60 25.47
C GLU A 85 11.08 -10.55 24.28
N LYS A 86 12.10 -11.41 24.25
CA LYS A 86 13.04 -11.51 23.11
C LYS A 86 12.36 -11.90 21.79
N ASP A 87 11.27 -12.66 21.87
CA ASP A 87 10.54 -13.17 20.69
C ASP A 87 9.67 -12.04 20.12
N ASP A 88 9.03 -11.24 20.99
CA ASP A 88 8.37 -10.00 20.62
C ASP A 88 9.38 -8.97 20.03
N GLN A 89 10.58 -8.85 20.61
CA GLN A 89 11.63 -7.97 20.11
C GLN A 89 12.14 -8.37 18.73
N GLU A 90 12.21 -9.66 18.41
CA GLU A 90 12.60 -10.12 17.07
C GLU A 90 11.54 -9.74 16.03
N ILE A 91 10.25 -9.83 16.35
CA ILE A 91 9.17 -9.33 15.47
C ILE A 91 9.38 -7.85 15.19
N VAL A 92 9.53 -7.03 16.23
CA VAL A 92 9.71 -5.56 16.09
C VAL A 92 10.96 -5.24 15.27
N LYS A 93 12.06 -5.96 15.49
CA LYS A 93 13.31 -5.77 14.75
C LYS A 93 13.15 -6.13 13.27
N LEU A 94 12.47 -7.23 12.94
CA LEU A 94 12.20 -7.61 11.56
C LEU A 94 11.26 -6.61 10.87
N GLU A 95 10.27 -6.08 11.57
CA GLU A 95 9.39 -5.02 11.05
C GLU A 95 10.17 -3.74 10.74
N LEU A 96 10.96 -3.26 11.69
CA LEU A 96 11.84 -2.10 11.49
C LEU A 96 12.83 -2.34 10.35
N TYR A 97 13.34 -3.56 10.21
CA TYR A 97 14.20 -3.93 9.09
C TYR A 97 13.46 -3.82 7.75
N ALA A 98 12.24 -4.38 7.63
CA ALA A 98 11.43 -4.23 6.42
C ALA A 98 11.11 -2.77 6.10
N ASP A 99 10.78 -1.96 7.10
CA ASP A 99 10.48 -0.53 6.89
C ASP A 99 11.70 0.25 6.43
N ASN A 100 12.89 -0.05 6.97
CA ASN A 100 14.15 0.50 6.49
C ASN A 100 14.45 0.07 5.04
N LEU A 101 14.21 -1.20 4.69
CA LEU A 101 14.36 -1.68 3.31
C LEU A 101 13.38 -0.97 2.36
N ARG A 102 12.12 -0.78 2.77
CA ARG A 102 11.11 -0.04 1.99
C ARG A 102 11.50 1.42 1.80
N SER A 103 11.95 2.09 2.85
CA SER A 103 12.44 3.48 2.80
C SER A 103 13.70 3.63 1.95
N THR A 104 14.59 2.63 1.98
CA THR A 104 15.77 2.60 1.12
C THR A 104 15.33 2.41 -0.33
N LYS A 105 14.49 1.40 -0.61
CA LYS A 105 13.96 1.11 -1.94
C LYS A 105 13.27 2.33 -2.56
N SER A 106 12.48 3.06 -1.78
CA SER A 106 11.75 4.24 -2.27
C SER A 106 12.65 5.41 -2.66
N LYS A 107 13.95 5.38 -2.34
CA LYS A 107 14.94 6.39 -2.73
C LYS A 107 15.84 5.92 -3.87
N LEU A 108 15.75 4.65 -4.26
CA LEU A 108 16.57 4.09 -5.33
C LEU A 108 15.94 4.41 -6.69
N PHE A 109 16.81 4.44 -7.69
CA PHE A 109 16.44 4.57 -9.10
C PHE A 109 17.00 3.43 -9.97
N LEU A 110 17.91 2.61 -9.43
CA LEU A 110 18.53 1.49 -10.14
C LEU A 110 17.68 0.23 -10.03
N LYS A 111 17.30 -0.34 -11.18
CA LYS A 111 16.33 -1.44 -11.24
C LYS A 111 16.84 -2.69 -10.51
N THR A 112 18.09 -3.08 -10.73
CA THR A 112 18.68 -4.27 -10.10
C THR A 112 18.69 -4.16 -8.57
N GLN A 113 18.90 -2.96 -8.03
CA GLN A 113 18.89 -2.74 -6.58
C GLN A 113 17.45 -2.76 -6.03
N ILE A 114 16.50 -2.16 -6.75
CA ILE A 114 15.07 -2.18 -6.42
C ILE A 114 14.56 -3.62 -6.36
N ASP A 115 14.88 -4.44 -7.37
CA ASP A 115 14.44 -5.84 -7.46
C ASP A 115 15.04 -6.69 -6.33
N ASN A 116 16.32 -6.48 -5.98
CA ASN A 116 16.95 -7.18 -4.86
C ASN A 116 16.29 -6.81 -3.52
N LEU A 117 16.07 -5.52 -3.25
CA LEU A 117 15.38 -5.08 -2.04
C LEU A 117 13.95 -5.60 -1.98
N ARG A 118 13.24 -5.67 -3.11
CA ARG A 118 11.89 -6.26 -3.18
C ARG A 118 11.89 -7.68 -2.68
N LYS A 119 12.82 -8.51 -3.16
CA LYS A 119 12.94 -9.91 -2.73
C LYS A 119 13.23 -10.01 -1.23
N GLN A 120 14.13 -9.17 -0.70
CA GLN A 120 14.44 -9.15 0.73
C GLN A 120 13.23 -8.73 1.59
N ILE A 121 12.46 -7.73 1.14
CA ILE A 121 11.23 -7.30 1.81
C ILE A 121 10.21 -8.45 1.84
N GLU A 122 9.99 -9.12 0.70
CA GLU A 122 9.06 -10.25 0.60
C GLU A 122 9.46 -11.41 1.52
N GLU A 123 10.74 -11.79 1.53
CA GLU A 123 11.25 -12.84 2.42
C GLU A 123 11.11 -12.47 3.91
N ASN A 124 11.34 -11.19 4.26
CA ASN A 124 11.20 -10.71 5.62
C ASN A 124 9.73 -10.63 6.07
N ASP A 125 8.84 -10.16 5.21
CA ASP A 125 7.41 -10.07 5.48
C ASP A 125 6.80 -11.45 5.74
N VAL A 126 7.25 -12.48 5.02
CA VAL A 126 6.86 -13.88 5.29
C VAL A 126 7.27 -14.30 6.69
N LYS A 127 8.51 -14.01 7.12
CA LYS A 127 8.99 -14.37 8.47
C LYS A 127 8.21 -13.64 9.57
N VAL A 128 7.98 -12.34 9.41
CA VAL A 128 7.16 -11.55 10.34
C VAL A 128 5.76 -12.13 10.46
N PHE A 129 5.16 -12.49 9.32
CA PHE A 129 3.83 -13.11 9.31
C PHE A 129 3.80 -14.45 10.06
N GLU A 130 4.79 -15.31 9.84
CA GLU A 130 4.91 -16.60 10.54
C GLU A 130 5.04 -16.42 12.06
N LEU A 131 5.92 -15.52 12.51
CA LEU A 131 6.11 -15.23 13.94
C LEU A 131 4.87 -14.61 14.59
N LYS A 132 4.18 -13.69 13.90
CA LYS A 132 2.92 -13.13 14.41
C LYS A 132 1.83 -14.19 14.53
N GLN A 133 1.74 -15.10 13.57
CA GLN A 133 0.80 -16.22 13.62
C GLN A 133 1.12 -17.19 14.76
N GLU A 134 2.39 -17.37 15.10
CA GLU A 134 2.81 -18.15 16.26
C GLU A 134 2.48 -17.44 17.58
N ARG A 135 2.85 -16.16 17.70
CA ARG A 135 2.48 -15.28 18.82
C ARG A 135 0.97 -15.33 19.10
N GLU A 136 0.15 -15.19 18.06
CA GLU A 136 -1.32 -15.22 18.17
C GLU A 136 -1.86 -16.54 18.76
N LYS A 137 -1.22 -17.67 18.46
CA LYS A 137 -1.63 -18.97 19.04
C LYS A 137 -1.41 -19.01 20.54
N TYR A 138 -0.33 -18.40 21.02
CA TYR A 138 0.01 -18.38 22.45
C TYR A 138 -0.78 -17.33 23.22
N MET A 139 -0.98 -16.14 22.64
CA MET A 139 -1.73 -15.05 23.28
C MET A 139 -3.19 -15.41 23.58
N GLY A 140 -3.80 -16.28 22.77
CA GLY A 140 -5.13 -16.79 23.02
C GLY A 140 -6.22 -15.72 22.94
N PHE A 141 -7.19 -15.77 23.86
CA PHE A 141 -8.34 -14.86 23.87
C PHE A 141 -8.21 -13.80 24.98
N THR A 142 -7.82 -12.59 24.58
CA THR A 142 -7.57 -11.45 25.48
C THR A 142 -8.70 -10.41 25.43
N ALA A 143 -8.71 -9.50 26.40
CA ALA A 143 -9.63 -8.37 26.45
C ALA A 143 -9.53 -7.49 25.19
N GLU A 144 -8.31 -7.24 24.71
CA GLU A 144 -7.99 -6.49 23.50
C GLU A 144 -8.50 -7.21 22.26
N ARG A 145 -8.32 -8.53 22.20
CA ARG A 145 -8.83 -9.35 21.09
C ARG A 145 -10.36 -9.37 21.07
N TYR A 146 -11.00 -9.47 22.23
CA TYR A 146 -12.45 -9.35 22.34
C TYR A 146 -12.92 -7.98 21.86
N ALA A 147 -12.27 -6.90 22.31
CA ALA A 147 -12.61 -5.53 21.92
C ALA A 147 -12.44 -5.32 20.42
N ALA A 148 -11.32 -5.76 19.84
CA ALA A 148 -11.06 -5.69 18.41
C ALA A 148 -12.10 -6.48 17.60
N LYS A 149 -12.44 -7.70 18.04
CA LYS A 149 -13.48 -8.53 17.40
C LYS A 149 -14.83 -7.81 17.41
N ARG A 150 -15.28 -7.33 18.58
CA ARG A 150 -16.59 -6.65 18.73
C ARG A 150 -16.65 -5.32 18.00
N SER A 151 -15.59 -4.53 18.04
CA SER A 151 -15.49 -3.30 17.24
C SER A 151 -15.59 -3.59 15.74
N ASN A 152 -14.91 -4.62 15.25
CA ASN A 152 -14.97 -5.00 13.84
C ASN A 152 -16.36 -5.51 13.42
N GLU A 153 -17.01 -6.34 14.25
CA GLU A 153 -18.38 -6.79 14.00
C GLU A 153 -19.36 -5.61 13.91
N LEU A 154 -19.23 -4.64 14.80
CA LEU A 154 -20.08 -3.46 14.82
C LEU A 154 -19.77 -2.50 13.67
N TYR A 155 -18.50 -2.32 13.34
CA TYR A 155 -18.07 -1.61 12.14
C TYR A 155 -18.74 -2.20 10.88
N ILE A 156 -18.68 -3.53 10.73
CA ILE A 156 -19.30 -4.20 9.59
C ILE A 156 -20.80 -3.99 9.59
N ARG A 157 -21.48 -4.14 10.74
CA ARG A 157 -22.92 -3.85 10.89
C ARG A 157 -23.26 -2.45 10.38
N LEU A 158 -22.50 -1.43 10.80
CA LEU A 158 -22.74 -0.04 10.42
C LEU A 158 -22.44 0.25 8.94
N ALA A 159 -21.67 -0.62 8.28
CA ALA A 159 -21.32 -0.49 6.87
C ALA A 159 -22.27 -1.25 5.92
N VAL A 160 -23.09 -2.19 6.40
CA VAL A 160 -23.94 -3.03 5.53
C VAL A 160 -25.38 -2.55 5.46
N TYR A 161 -25.89 -2.37 4.24
CA TYR A 161 -27.21 -1.82 3.94
C TYR A 161 -28.00 -2.70 2.98
N LYS A 162 -29.33 -2.65 3.09
CA LYS A 162 -30.27 -3.34 2.19
C LYS A 162 -30.45 -2.61 0.86
N ASP A 163 -30.07 -1.34 0.81
CA ASP A 163 -30.27 -0.44 -0.32
C ASP A 163 -28.99 0.36 -0.66
N LYS A 164 -28.98 0.95 -1.86
CA LYS A 164 -27.85 1.71 -2.40
C LYS A 164 -27.79 3.15 -1.89
N SER A 165 -28.87 3.67 -1.30
CA SER A 165 -28.92 5.02 -0.72
C SER A 165 -28.47 5.04 0.75
N PHE A 166 -28.18 3.86 1.32
CA PHE A 166 -27.76 3.66 2.70
C PHE A 166 -28.81 4.12 3.71
N GLU A 167 -30.08 3.93 3.40
CA GLU A 167 -31.20 4.33 4.25
C GLU A 167 -31.52 3.26 5.31
N THR A 168 -31.41 1.98 4.95
CA THR A 168 -31.81 0.85 5.79
C THR A 168 -30.64 -0.10 6.03
N LEU A 169 -30.20 -0.19 7.29
CA LEU A 169 -29.19 -1.17 7.70
C LEU A 169 -29.63 -2.60 7.40
N ALA A 170 -28.68 -3.44 6.98
CA ALA A 170 -28.91 -4.85 6.73
C ALA A 170 -29.20 -5.62 8.03
N ILE A 171 -28.59 -5.18 9.13
CA ILE A 171 -28.74 -5.75 10.47
C ILE A 171 -29.05 -4.59 11.44
N ASN A 172 -30.25 -4.58 12.01
CA ASN A 172 -30.61 -3.61 13.04
C ASN A 172 -29.98 -3.98 14.41
N GLU A 173 -30.24 -3.20 15.47
CA GLU A 173 -29.62 -3.42 16.79
C GLU A 173 -30.11 -4.70 17.47
N GLU A 174 -31.42 -4.92 17.45
CA GLU A 174 -32.06 -6.09 18.04
C GLU A 174 -31.62 -7.37 17.32
N GLU A 175 -31.64 -7.35 15.98
CA GLU A 175 -31.15 -8.45 15.14
C GLU A 175 -29.68 -8.77 15.44
N PHE A 176 -28.85 -7.75 15.64
CA PHE A 176 -27.42 -7.92 15.90
C PHE A 176 -27.14 -8.59 17.25
N ASP A 177 -27.87 -8.20 18.29
CA ASP A 177 -27.72 -8.78 19.64
C ASP A 177 -28.16 -10.25 19.70
N GLU A 178 -29.02 -10.68 18.78
CA GLU A 178 -29.47 -12.07 18.64
C GLU A 178 -28.55 -12.94 17.78
N LEU A 179 -27.57 -12.36 17.06
CA LEU A 179 -26.69 -13.14 16.19
C LEU A 179 -25.74 -14.04 16.99
N SER A 180 -25.68 -15.31 16.59
CA SER A 180 -24.66 -16.23 17.07
C SER A 180 -23.27 -15.86 16.53
N ASP A 181 -22.22 -16.27 17.26
CA ASP A 181 -20.83 -16.11 16.84
C ASP A 181 -20.55 -16.73 15.45
N VAL A 182 -21.27 -17.80 15.09
CA VAL A 182 -21.17 -18.45 13.78
C VAL A 182 -21.70 -17.55 12.67
N GLN A 183 -22.89 -16.97 12.86
CA GLN A 183 -23.51 -16.04 11.90
C GLN A 183 -22.68 -14.76 11.74
N LEU A 184 -22.19 -14.20 12.85
CA LEU A 184 -21.28 -13.05 12.81
C LEU A 184 -20.02 -13.37 12.02
N SER A 185 -19.42 -14.54 12.25
CA SER A 185 -18.23 -14.98 11.52
C SER A 185 -18.50 -15.17 10.01
N GLU A 186 -19.69 -15.67 9.65
CA GLU A 186 -20.11 -15.79 8.25
C GLU A 186 -20.23 -14.41 7.58
N ILE A 187 -20.91 -13.47 8.23
CA ILE A 187 -21.09 -12.09 7.73
C ILE A 187 -19.73 -11.41 7.54
N VAL A 188 -18.83 -11.52 8.53
CA VAL A 188 -17.46 -11.00 8.46
C VAL A 188 -16.68 -11.63 7.31
N GLY A 189 -16.81 -12.95 7.12
CA GLY A 189 -16.18 -13.67 6.01
C GLY A 189 -16.66 -13.18 4.65
N CYS A 190 -17.98 -12.99 4.48
CA CYS A 190 -18.57 -12.45 3.26
C CYS A 190 -18.13 -11.00 3.01
N TYR A 191 -18.09 -10.17 4.05
CA TYR A 191 -17.60 -8.79 3.97
C TYR A 191 -16.15 -8.77 3.46
N ASN A 192 -15.26 -9.48 4.15
CA ASN A 192 -13.83 -9.52 3.82
C ASN A 192 -13.57 -10.03 2.40
N LYS A 193 -14.35 -11.02 1.95
CA LYS A 193 -14.28 -11.55 0.60
C LYS A 193 -14.75 -10.53 -0.45
N ALA A 194 -15.85 -9.83 -0.18
CA ALA A 194 -16.38 -8.82 -1.09
C ALA A 194 -15.42 -7.63 -1.25
N THR A 195 -14.74 -7.24 -0.17
CA THR A 195 -13.82 -6.10 -0.15
C THR A 195 -12.35 -6.49 -0.32
N GLU A 196 -12.03 -7.76 -0.61
CA GLU A 196 -10.66 -8.31 -0.64
C GLU A 196 -9.70 -7.49 -1.52
N TYR A 197 -10.20 -6.99 -2.64
CA TYR A 197 -9.41 -6.21 -3.59
C TYR A 197 -9.50 -4.69 -3.38
N VAL A 198 -10.38 -4.20 -2.51
CA VAL A 198 -10.54 -2.77 -2.19
C VAL A 198 -9.45 -2.38 -1.18
N THR A 199 -8.23 -2.23 -1.68
CA THR A 199 -7.05 -1.91 -0.88
C THR A 199 -6.34 -0.68 -1.42
N ILE A 200 -5.67 0.08 -0.56
CA ILE A 200 -4.85 1.24 -0.95
C ILE A 200 -3.84 0.90 -2.03
N LYS A 201 -3.20 -0.28 -1.94
CA LYS A 201 -2.27 -0.78 -2.96
C LYS A 201 -2.95 -0.90 -4.33
N ASN A 202 -4.17 -1.43 -4.38
CA ASN A 202 -4.90 -1.57 -5.64
C ASN A 202 -5.46 -0.22 -6.13
N LEU A 203 -5.87 0.69 -5.24
CA LEU A 203 -6.25 2.07 -5.62
C LEU A 203 -5.08 2.81 -6.28
N LYS A 204 -3.88 2.68 -5.71
CA LYS A 204 -2.65 3.22 -6.29
C LYS A 204 -2.40 2.65 -7.70
N LYS A 205 -2.56 1.33 -7.89
CA LYS A 205 -2.46 0.70 -9.22
C LYS A 205 -3.50 1.21 -10.20
N ILE A 206 -4.77 1.31 -9.78
CA ILE A 206 -5.88 1.80 -10.61
C ILE A 206 -5.58 3.19 -11.15
N SER A 207 -5.01 4.08 -10.33
CA SER A 207 -4.72 5.46 -10.71
C SER A 207 -3.73 5.63 -11.88
N LEU A 208 -3.01 4.57 -12.24
CA LEU A 208 -2.07 4.53 -13.38
C LEU A 208 -2.64 3.86 -14.63
N LEU A 209 -3.83 3.23 -14.53
CA LEU A 209 -4.39 2.45 -15.62
C LEU A 209 -5.25 3.31 -16.56
N PRO A 210 -5.28 3.01 -17.87
CA PRO A 210 -5.98 3.83 -18.86
C PRO A 210 -7.46 4.09 -18.53
N PHE A 211 -8.17 3.09 -18.00
CA PHE A 211 -9.59 3.22 -17.67
C PHE A 211 -9.86 4.20 -16.52
N PHE A 212 -8.87 4.56 -15.71
CA PHE A 212 -8.96 5.63 -14.73
C PHE A 212 -8.50 6.95 -15.35
N CYS A 213 -7.29 6.97 -15.93
CA CYS A 213 -6.66 8.19 -16.45
C CYS A 213 -7.53 8.90 -17.50
N ASN A 214 -8.20 8.14 -18.37
CA ASN A 214 -9.07 8.68 -19.41
C ASN A 214 -10.20 9.56 -18.86
N TYR A 215 -10.74 9.24 -17.67
CA TYR A 215 -11.75 10.07 -17.02
C TYR A 215 -11.11 11.13 -16.12
N PHE A 216 -10.03 10.78 -15.43
CA PHE A 216 -9.37 11.67 -14.48
C PHE A 216 -8.79 12.92 -15.17
N TYR A 217 -8.24 12.77 -16.38
CA TYR A 217 -7.72 13.92 -17.13
C TYR A 217 -8.79 14.87 -17.66
N LEU A 218 -10.07 14.48 -17.63
CA LEU A 218 -11.19 15.33 -18.04
C LEU A 218 -11.75 16.18 -16.90
N CYS A 219 -11.30 15.98 -15.65
CA CYS A 219 -11.89 16.63 -14.47
C CYS A 219 -11.08 17.79 -13.90
N ASP A 220 -10.01 18.24 -14.57
CA ASP A 220 -9.16 19.38 -14.17
C ASP A 220 -8.73 19.37 -12.69
N ASP A 221 -8.33 18.20 -12.18
CA ASP A 221 -7.91 17.99 -10.79
C ASP A 221 -8.96 18.39 -9.74
N ASN A 222 -10.23 18.48 -10.14
CA ASN A 222 -11.36 18.78 -9.28
C ASN A 222 -12.14 17.51 -8.90
N PRO A 223 -12.10 17.09 -7.61
CA PRO A 223 -12.80 15.88 -7.16
C PRO A 223 -14.32 16.01 -7.23
N GLN A 224 -14.86 17.23 -7.13
CA GLN A 224 -16.29 17.45 -7.28
C GLN A 224 -16.75 17.23 -8.73
N VAL A 225 -15.92 17.56 -9.72
CA VAL A 225 -16.22 17.26 -11.14
C VAL A 225 -16.14 15.76 -11.39
N PHE A 226 -15.13 15.09 -10.81
CA PHE A 226 -14.92 13.65 -11.02
C PHE A 226 -15.97 12.76 -10.35
N TYR A 227 -16.34 13.06 -9.10
CA TYR A 227 -17.29 12.25 -8.31
C TYR A 227 -18.70 12.83 -8.23
N GLY A 228 -18.91 14.09 -8.62
CA GLY A 228 -20.20 14.76 -8.55
C GLY A 228 -20.65 15.16 -7.14
N LYS A 229 -19.75 15.17 -6.15
CA LYS A 229 -20.08 15.50 -4.75
C LYS A 229 -18.99 16.31 -4.03
N PRO A 230 -19.34 17.04 -2.94
CA PRO A 230 -18.38 17.79 -2.14
C PRO A 230 -17.26 16.91 -1.57
N VAL A 231 -16.08 17.50 -1.34
CA VAL A 231 -14.90 16.80 -0.80
C VAL A 231 -15.20 16.15 0.56
N ILE A 232 -16.00 16.80 1.40
CA ILE A 232 -16.39 16.31 2.72
C ILE A 232 -17.26 15.04 2.67
N ASP A 233 -17.88 14.75 1.52
CA ASP A 233 -18.76 13.60 1.31
C ASP A 233 -18.04 12.45 0.59
N LEU A 234 -16.78 12.63 0.22
CA LEU A 234 -15.98 11.56 -0.37
C LEU A 234 -15.77 10.45 0.65
N THR A 235 -15.84 9.22 0.16
CA THR A 235 -15.41 8.06 0.95
C THR A 235 -13.88 8.07 1.05
N PHE A 236 -13.33 7.40 2.04
CA PHE A 236 -11.87 7.29 2.21
C PHE A 236 -11.20 6.79 0.91
N PHE A 237 -11.77 5.75 0.29
CA PHE A 237 -11.26 5.20 -0.97
C PHE A 237 -11.34 6.15 -2.15
N GLN A 238 -12.37 6.99 -2.23
CA GLN A 238 -12.47 8.02 -3.28
C GLN A 238 -11.41 9.10 -3.09
N ALA A 239 -11.24 9.58 -1.86
CA ALA A 239 -10.22 10.58 -1.54
C ALA A 239 -8.80 10.07 -1.86
N GLU A 240 -8.47 8.86 -1.43
CA GLU A 240 -7.18 8.21 -1.68
C GLU A 240 -6.92 7.98 -3.17
N MET A 241 -7.89 7.40 -3.89
CA MET A 241 -7.74 7.15 -5.33
C MET A 241 -7.55 8.45 -6.12
N PHE A 242 -8.27 9.52 -5.75
CA PHE A 242 -8.11 10.83 -6.35
C PHE A 242 -6.76 11.46 -6.04
N ALA A 243 -6.27 11.31 -4.80
CA ALA A 243 -4.95 11.76 -4.40
C ALA A 243 -3.85 11.06 -5.21
N PHE A 244 -3.94 9.72 -5.39
CA PHE A 244 -3.02 8.99 -6.25
C PHE A 244 -3.10 9.45 -7.71
N GLY A 245 -4.31 9.71 -8.23
CA GLY A 245 -4.50 10.27 -9.57
C GLY A 245 -3.74 11.58 -9.76
N ARG A 246 -3.87 12.53 -8.82
CA ARG A 246 -3.13 13.80 -8.86
C ARG A 246 -1.63 13.57 -8.76
N TYR A 247 -1.20 12.69 -7.85
CA TYR A 247 0.20 12.37 -7.65
C TYR A 247 0.84 11.85 -8.94
N PHE A 248 0.26 10.83 -9.58
CA PHE A 248 0.83 10.27 -10.80
C PHE A 248 0.65 11.17 -12.02
N LYS A 249 -0.43 11.95 -12.10
CA LYS A 249 -0.57 12.98 -13.16
C LYS A 249 0.59 13.96 -13.11
N ALA A 250 0.94 14.47 -11.92
CA ALA A 250 2.09 15.36 -11.75
C ALA A 250 3.39 14.68 -12.20
N LEU A 251 3.64 13.44 -11.76
CA LEU A 251 4.82 12.68 -12.19
C LEU A 251 4.90 12.46 -13.71
N VAL A 252 3.76 12.24 -14.36
CA VAL A 252 3.68 12.05 -15.82
C VAL A 252 3.92 13.37 -16.56
N GLN A 253 3.39 14.48 -16.06
CA GLN A 253 3.59 15.80 -16.66
C GLN A 253 5.04 16.28 -16.55
N ASP A 254 5.71 15.94 -15.45
CA ASP A 254 7.12 16.26 -15.22
C ASP A 254 8.06 15.25 -15.91
N ALA A 255 7.54 14.10 -16.35
CA ALA A 255 8.35 13.05 -16.97
C ALA A 255 8.85 13.47 -18.36
N LYS A 256 10.18 13.52 -18.51
CA LYS A 256 10.86 13.78 -19.78
C LYS A 256 10.78 12.61 -20.79
N ALA A 257 10.35 11.42 -20.36
CA ALA A 257 10.19 10.25 -21.21
C ALA A 257 9.07 9.31 -20.72
N SER A 258 8.44 8.64 -21.67
CA SER A 258 7.35 7.69 -21.44
C SER A 258 7.86 6.35 -20.90
N PRO A 259 7.03 5.61 -20.13
CA PRO A 259 7.36 4.23 -19.76
C PRO A 259 7.49 3.34 -21.01
N PRO A 260 8.40 2.34 -20.98
CA PRO A 260 8.47 1.31 -22.02
C PRO A 260 7.12 0.60 -22.28
N ASP A 261 6.89 0.19 -23.52
CA ASP A 261 5.62 -0.42 -23.93
C ASP A 261 5.33 -1.75 -23.22
N ASP A 262 6.36 -2.51 -22.84
CA ASP A 262 6.23 -3.79 -22.13
C ASP A 262 5.75 -3.64 -20.69
N ILE A 263 5.86 -2.45 -20.10
CA ILE A 263 5.40 -2.16 -18.74
C ILE A 263 4.11 -1.33 -18.71
N ARG A 264 3.65 -0.83 -19.86
CA ARG A 264 2.50 0.09 -19.98
C ARG A 264 1.19 -0.45 -19.41
N ASN A 265 1.04 -1.77 -19.37
CA ASN A 265 -0.13 -2.45 -18.80
C ASN A 265 0.18 -3.20 -17.49
N ASP A 266 1.37 -3.02 -16.92
CA ASP A 266 1.76 -3.63 -15.64
C ASP A 266 1.80 -2.56 -14.54
N PRO A 267 0.71 -2.39 -13.76
CA PRO A 267 0.61 -1.30 -12.82
C PRO A 267 1.65 -1.38 -11.69
N ASP A 268 2.13 -2.58 -11.34
CA ASP A 268 3.22 -2.71 -10.36
C ASP A 268 4.52 -2.10 -10.90
N LYS A 269 4.84 -2.38 -12.17
CA LYS A 269 6.04 -1.83 -12.82
C LYS A 269 5.90 -0.33 -13.13
N LEU A 270 4.70 0.15 -13.44
CA LEU A 270 4.45 1.57 -13.65
C LEU A 270 4.70 2.39 -12.38
N VAL A 271 4.23 1.89 -11.22
CA VAL A 271 4.53 2.54 -9.93
C VAL A 271 6.04 2.63 -9.73
N ASP A 272 6.75 1.51 -9.88
CA ASP A 272 8.20 1.46 -9.69
C ASP A 272 8.93 2.39 -10.68
N PHE A 273 8.50 2.46 -11.95
CA PHE A 273 9.08 3.32 -12.98
C PHE A 273 8.96 4.82 -12.64
N TYR A 274 7.75 5.30 -12.33
CA TYR A 274 7.54 6.73 -12.07
C TYR A 274 8.22 7.18 -10.77
N GLU A 275 8.27 6.33 -9.74
CA GLU A 275 8.98 6.63 -8.49
C GLU A 275 10.50 6.63 -8.69
N ALA A 276 11.05 5.62 -9.38
CA ALA A 276 12.47 5.55 -9.70
C ALA A 276 12.94 6.76 -10.53
N ARG A 277 12.12 7.18 -11.49
CA ARG A 277 12.39 8.37 -12.31
C ARG A 277 12.42 9.64 -11.47
N LYS A 278 11.40 9.88 -10.65
CA LYS A 278 11.35 11.04 -9.75
C LYS A 278 12.63 11.13 -8.90
N ASN A 279 13.04 10.00 -8.33
CA ASN A 279 14.27 9.93 -7.53
C ASN A 279 15.52 10.26 -8.36
N ALA A 280 15.61 9.77 -9.61
CA ALA A 280 16.72 10.07 -10.50
C ALA A 280 16.78 11.57 -10.85
N ASP A 281 15.65 12.18 -11.19
CA ASP A 281 15.55 13.61 -11.48
C ASP A 281 15.96 14.45 -10.25
N GLU A 282 15.49 14.11 -9.04
CA GLU A 282 15.91 14.81 -7.79
C GLU A 282 17.42 14.71 -7.51
N VAL A 283 18.05 13.58 -7.86
CA VAL A 283 19.50 13.40 -7.72
C VAL A 283 20.25 14.22 -8.76
N LEU A 284 19.79 14.22 -10.01
CA LEU A 284 20.37 15.03 -11.09
C LEU A 284 20.29 16.52 -10.78
N ASP A 285 19.13 17.02 -10.34
CA ASP A 285 18.95 18.43 -9.99
C ASP A 285 19.93 18.86 -8.89
N LYS A 286 20.10 18.03 -7.85
CA LYS A 286 21.08 18.28 -6.76
C LYS A 286 22.53 18.27 -7.26
N ILE A 287 22.85 17.42 -8.23
CA ILE A 287 24.19 17.38 -8.84
C ILE A 287 24.39 18.65 -9.67
N GLU A 288 23.43 19.03 -10.51
CA GLU A 288 23.50 20.25 -11.34
C GLU A 288 23.63 21.52 -10.48
N GLU A 289 22.90 21.62 -9.37
CA GLU A 289 23.04 22.73 -8.42
C GLU A 289 24.46 22.83 -7.82
N ARG A 290 25.08 21.69 -7.50
CA ARG A 290 26.46 21.63 -6.99
C ARG A 290 27.48 21.94 -8.09
N SER A 291 27.28 21.38 -9.29
CA SER A 291 28.11 21.60 -10.47
C SER A 291 28.13 23.06 -10.93
N LYS A 292 27.04 23.81 -10.75
CA LYS A 292 27.00 25.26 -11.01
C LYS A 292 27.96 26.07 -10.12
N HIS A 293 28.36 25.53 -8.97
CA HIS A 293 29.32 26.16 -8.07
C HIS A 293 30.77 25.70 -8.28
N GLU A 294 31.01 24.51 -8.86
CA GLU A 294 32.36 23.91 -8.94
C GLU A 294 32.80 23.39 -10.33
N GLY A 295 32.02 23.61 -11.41
CA GLY A 295 32.48 23.40 -12.80
C GLY A 295 32.70 21.94 -13.22
N GLY A 296 32.01 20.96 -12.62
CA GLY A 296 32.16 19.53 -12.94
C GLY A 296 30.98 18.92 -13.71
N ALA A 297 31.26 17.99 -14.63
CA ALA A 297 30.25 17.28 -15.42
C ALA A 297 29.35 16.36 -14.56
N SER A 298 28.06 16.34 -14.86
CA SER A 298 27.02 15.60 -14.14
C SER A 298 26.86 14.18 -14.70
N SER A 299 27.17 13.15 -13.91
CA SER A 299 26.84 11.76 -14.24
C SER A 299 26.17 11.05 -13.07
N LEU A 300 25.19 10.18 -13.35
CA LEU A 300 24.56 9.31 -12.35
C LEU A 300 25.52 8.15 -12.03
N VAL A 301 26.32 8.33 -10.99
CA VAL A 301 27.31 7.33 -10.56
C VAL A 301 26.62 6.01 -10.20
N GLY A 302 27.03 4.93 -10.85
CA GLY A 302 26.56 3.56 -10.57
C GLY A 302 25.38 3.06 -11.41
N ALA A 303 24.81 3.88 -12.30
CA ALA A 303 23.77 3.44 -13.22
C ALA A 303 24.34 2.66 -14.41
N THR A 304 23.74 1.52 -14.73
CA THR A 304 24.04 0.81 -15.99
C THR A 304 23.42 1.57 -17.17
N LYS A 305 23.86 1.26 -18.40
CA LYS A 305 23.24 1.84 -19.61
C LYS A 305 21.78 1.45 -19.70
N GLU A 306 21.49 0.20 -19.36
CA GLU A 306 20.15 -0.34 -19.30
C GLU A 306 19.28 0.39 -18.27
N ASP A 307 19.83 0.79 -17.12
CA ASP A 307 19.10 1.59 -16.11
C ASP A 307 18.80 3.01 -16.64
N LEU A 308 19.77 3.66 -17.28
CA LEU A 308 19.58 5.00 -17.85
C LEU A 308 18.53 4.99 -18.98
N GLU A 309 18.63 4.03 -19.89
CA GLU A 309 17.66 3.82 -20.96
C GLU A 309 16.27 3.48 -20.40
N ALA A 310 16.19 2.63 -19.38
CA ALA A 310 14.93 2.27 -18.72
C ALA A 310 14.28 3.45 -17.99
N LEU A 311 15.04 4.49 -17.61
CA LEU A 311 14.52 5.74 -17.06
C LEU A 311 14.27 6.81 -18.16
N GLY A 312 14.58 6.48 -19.41
CA GLY A 312 14.43 7.36 -20.57
C GLY A 312 15.50 8.45 -20.68
N TYR A 313 16.66 8.24 -20.05
CA TYR A 313 17.88 8.99 -20.35
C TYR A 313 18.58 8.30 -21.52
N THR A 314 18.66 8.96 -22.67
CA THR A 314 19.37 8.41 -23.83
C THR A 314 20.88 8.48 -23.57
N THR A 315 21.58 7.34 -23.70
CA THR A 315 23.04 7.36 -23.82
C THR A 315 23.39 8.05 -25.14
N GLY A 316 23.81 9.31 -25.06
CA GLY A 316 24.06 10.15 -26.24
C GLY A 316 23.80 11.64 -26.05
N GLY A 317 23.20 12.05 -24.93
CA GLY A 317 23.29 13.45 -24.49
C GLY A 317 24.74 13.80 -24.11
N PRO A 318 25.23 15.04 -24.36
CA PRO A 318 26.64 15.41 -24.28
C PRO A 318 27.38 15.11 -22.96
N ASN A 319 26.67 14.73 -21.88
CA ASN A 319 27.23 14.54 -20.54
C ASN A 319 27.18 13.11 -19.97
N THR A 320 26.90 12.06 -20.76
CA THR A 320 26.91 10.67 -20.24
C THR A 320 28.22 9.95 -20.53
N ILE A 321 29.13 9.91 -19.54
CA ILE A 321 30.43 9.24 -19.64
C ILE A 321 30.41 7.93 -18.86
N ASP A 322 30.66 6.82 -19.55
CA ASP A 322 30.76 5.47 -18.99
C ASP A 322 32.18 5.26 -18.42
N LEU A 323 32.34 5.55 -17.12
CA LEU A 323 33.62 5.47 -16.41
C LEU A 323 34.26 4.08 -16.49
N ALA A 324 33.46 3.01 -16.56
CA ALA A 324 33.98 1.65 -16.67
C ALA A 324 34.61 1.38 -18.05
N LYS A 325 34.01 1.91 -19.13
CA LYS A 325 34.63 1.85 -20.47
C LYS A 325 35.86 2.73 -20.59
N VAL A 326 35.90 3.88 -19.92
CA VAL A 326 37.07 4.76 -19.95
C VAL A 326 38.23 4.15 -19.16
N ALA A 327 37.96 3.57 -17.98
CA ALA A 327 38.94 2.81 -17.21
C ALA A 327 39.46 1.59 -17.99
N ALA A 328 38.59 0.83 -18.67
CA ALA A 328 39.00 -0.32 -19.49
C ALA A 328 39.91 0.08 -20.65
N LYS A 329 39.68 1.23 -21.29
CA LYS A 329 40.55 1.77 -22.36
C LYS A 329 41.93 2.22 -21.84
N LYS A 330 42.02 2.67 -20.58
CA LYS A 330 43.26 3.14 -19.94
C LYS A 330 43.95 2.07 -19.04
N GLY A 331 43.57 0.80 -19.16
CA GLY A 331 44.28 -0.31 -18.49
C GLY A 331 43.72 -0.73 -17.12
N GLY A 332 42.48 -0.37 -16.80
CA GLY A 332 41.72 -0.87 -15.64
C GLY A 332 41.70 0.07 -14.42
N THR A 333 42.42 1.18 -14.44
CA THR A 333 42.47 2.18 -13.36
C THR A 333 42.55 3.58 -13.95
N LEU A 334 41.90 4.56 -13.32
CA LEU A 334 41.92 5.97 -13.71
C LEU A 334 42.67 6.78 -12.66
N SER A 335 43.60 7.62 -13.10
CA SER A 335 44.29 8.61 -12.28
C SER A 335 43.46 9.90 -12.14
N MET A 336 43.82 10.77 -11.19
CA MET A 336 43.14 12.06 -10.99
C MET A 336 43.26 12.97 -12.23
N GLU A 337 44.36 12.86 -12.97
CA GLU A 337 44.58 13.57 -14.23
C GLU A 337 43.64 13.05 -15.33
N ASP A 338 43.39 11.73 -15.36
CA ASP A 338 42.44 11.13 -16.30
C ASP A 338 41.00 11.59 -16.03
N PHE A 339 40.64 11.84 -14.78
CA PHE A 339 39.34 12.41 -14.44
C PHE A 339 39.19 13.85 -14.97
N ILE A 340 40.25 14.65 -14.90
CA ILE A 340 40.21 16.05 -15.39
C ILE A 340 40.08 16.09 -16.92
N GLU A 341 40.81 15.24 -17.65
CA GLU A 341 40.70 15.12 -19.13
C GLU A 341 39.32 14.65 -19.61
N ILE A 342 38.61 13.87 -18.80
CA ILE A 342 37.25 13.41 -19.09
C ILE A 342 36.23 14.56 -18.97
N HIS A 343 36.64 15.70 -18.39
CA HIS A 343 35.79 16.84 -18.04
C HIS A 343 36.12 18.13 -18.81
N GLU A 344 37.09 18.13 -19.74
CA GLU A 344 37.28 19.15 -20.80
C GLU A 344 36.56 18.74 -22.10
#